data_AF-A0AA41N683-F1
#
_entry.id   AF-A0AA41N683-F1
#
_cell.length_a   1.000
_cell.length_b   1.000
_cell.length_c   1.000
_cell.angle_alpha   90.00
_cell.angle_beta   90.00
_cell.angle_gamma   90.00
#
_symmetry.space_group_name_H-M   'P 1'
#
loop_
_entity.id
_entity.type
_entity.pdbx_description
1 polymer ?
#
loop_
_entity_poly.entity_id
_entity_poly.type
_entity_poly.pdbx_seq_one_letter_code
_entity_poly.pdbx_strand_id
1 'polypeptide(L)'
;MNCLPFRSSVLTLGAGGCTSATGMKARSWASRRQLGSPRVTWLALISLLSGLLTSSQAKVFSRCELAKELNRLGLNGFRGYELADWVCLAYFTSGFNTAAVDHEADGSTNNGLFQINSRKWCRNLAPDSSNLCRMYCSDLLIPDLKNTIVCVMKIVSGPKGLGYW
;
A
#
# COMPACT_ATOMS: atom_id res chain seq x y z
N MET A 1 59.23 -75.98 -1.45
CA MET A 1 59.23 -76.61 -2.79
C MET A 1 58.35 -75.75 -3.68
N ASN A 2 58.81 -75.00 -4.68
CA ASN A 2 60.14 -74.86 -5.32
C ASN A 2 60.38 -73.35 -5.57
N CYS A 3 61.54 -72.74 -5.26
CA CYS A 3 62.82 -72.74 -6.00
C CYS A 3 62.77 -71.97 -7.33
N LEU A 4 63.74 -71.14 -7.78
CA LEU A 4 65.05 -70.69 -7.24
C LEU A 4 65.46 -69.33 -7.96
N PRO A 5 66.74 -68.92 -8.13
CA PRO A 5 67.38 -67.68 -7.63
C PRO A 5 67.48 -66.55 -8.71
N PHE A 6 68.08 -65.36 -8.57
CA PHE A 6 69.23 -64.81 -7.80
C PHE A 6 69.06 -63.24 -7.80
N ARG A 7 69.90 -62.32 -7.27
CA ARG A 7 71.25 -62.30 -6.65
C ARG A 7 71.35 -61.08 -5.67
N SER A 8 72.53 -60.90 -5.08
CA SER A 8 73.04 -59.90 -4.11
C SER A 8 73.02 -58.42 -4.57
N SER A 9 73.22 -57.37 -3.73
CA SER A 9 74.00 -57.28 -2.46
C SER A 9 73.60 -56.08 -1.52
N VAL A 10 73.66 -56.28 -0.17
CA VAL A 10 74.42 -55.48 0.86
C VAL A 10 74.03 -53.99 1.12
N LEU A 11 73.90 -53.40 2.34
CA LEU A 11 74.02 -53.79 3.78
C LEU A 11 73.32 -52.72 4.70
N THR A 12 72.94 -53.09 5.95
CA THR A 12 72.78 -52.24 7.19
C THR A 12 71.82 -51.02 7.25
N LEU A 13 71.27 -50.54 8.39
CA LEU A 13 70.78 -51.09 9.69
C LEU A 13 70.13 -49.90 10.48
N GLY A 14 69.10 -50.06 11.32
CA GLY A 14 68.80 -49.04 12.37
C GLY A 14 67.33 -48.70 12.74
N ALA A 15 66.90 -49.25 13.89
CA ALA A 15 65.85 -48.89 14.86
C ALA A 15 64.97 -47.60 14.78
N GLY A 16 63.69 -47.76 15.18
CA GLY A 16 63.13 -47.07 16.36
C GLY A 16 62.08 -45.94 16.17
N GLY A 17 60.93 -46.05 16.85
CA GLY A 17 60.00 -44.91 17.07
C GLY A 17 58.55 -45.28 17.45
N CYS A 18 58.08 -44.82 18.62
CA CYS A 18 56.67 -44.93 19.06
C CYS A 18 56.04 -43.55 19.28
N THR A 19 54.91 -43.26 18.65
CA THR A 19 53.89 -42.25 19.05
C THR A 19 52.53 -42.72 18.47
N SER A 20 51.45 -42.92 19.23
CA SER A 20 50.61 -42.02 20.05
C SER A 20 49.28 -41.70 19.33
N ALA A 21 48.22 -41.44 20.10
CA ALA A 21 46.83 -41.70 19.72
C ALA A 21 46.26 -40.86 18.55
N THR A 22 45.44 -41.49 17.70
CA THR A 22 44.68 -40.84 16.62
C THR A 22 43.42 -40.14 17.13
N GLY A 23 43.46 -38.81 17.20
CA GLY A 23 42.29 -37.99 17.52
C GLY A 23 41.27 -37.88 16.37
N MET A 24 39.99 -38.07 16.67
CA MET A 24 38.89 -37.88 15.71
C MET A 24 38.69 -36.39 15.38
N LYS A 25 38.70 -36.03 14.08
CA LYS A 25 38.36 -34.66 13.63
C LYS A 25 36.84 -34.49 13.49
N ALA A 26 36.27 -33.59 14.28
CA ALA A 26 34.89 -33.13 14.10
C ALA A 26 34.71 -32.38 12.77
N ARG A 27 33.58 -32.57 12.09
CA ARG A 27 33.23 -31.82 10.87
C ARG A 27 32.51 -30.52 11.25
N SER A 28 33.15 -29.38 11.02
CA SER A 28 32.52 -28.07 11.22
C SER A 28 31.60 -27.73 10.04
N TRP A 29 30.30 -27.57 10.31
CA TRP A 29 29.36 -27.05 9.31
C TRP A 29 29.48 -25.52 9.28
N ALA A 30 30.31 -25.00 8.37
CA ALA A 30 30.39 -23.56 8.12
C ALA A 30 29.08 -23.08 7.49
N SER A 31 28.28 -22.31 8.24
CA SER A 31 27.09 -21.65 7.69
C SER A 31 27.52 -20.60 6.67
N ARG A 32 27.33 -20.93 5.39
CA ARG A 32 27.67 -20.06 4.25
C ARG A 32 26.66 -18.92 4.21
N ARG A 33 26.98 -17.78 4.83
CA ARG A 33 26.19 -16.54 4.69
C ARG A 33 26.17 -16.14 3.22
N GLN A 34 25.10 -16.46 2.50
CA GLN A 34 24.86 -15.96 1.15
C GLN A 34 24.47 -14.47 1.27
N LEU A 35 25.47 -13.60 1.22
CA LEU A 35 25.25 -12.18 1.01
C LEU A 35 24.71 -12.02 -0.41
N GLY A 36 23.40 -11.86 -0.54
CA GLY A 36 22.71 -11.76 -1.83
C GLY A 36 23.29 -10.62 -2.67
N SER A 37 23.41 -10.86 -3.99
CA SER A 37 23.93 -9.85 -4.91
C SER A 37 23.14 -8.54 -4.78
N PRO A 38 23.80 -7.37 -4.68
CA PRO A 38 23.09 -6.10 -4.54
C PRO A 38 22.14 -5.82 -5.71
N ARG A 39 22.41 -6.37 -6.91
CA ARG A 39 21.49 -6.27 -8.05
C ARG A 39 20.18 -7.02 -7.78
N VAL A 40 20.24 -8.18 -7.14
CA VAL A 40 19.05 -8.99 -6.80
C VAL A 40 18.25 -8.33 -5.68
N THR A 41 18.91 -7.75 -4.68
CA THR A 41 18.20 -7.00 -3.62
C THR A 41 17.57 -5.72 -4.16
N TRP A 42 18.23 -4.96 -5.03
CA TRP A 42 17.63 -3.80 -5.71
C TRP A 42 16.41 -4.18 -6.56
N LEU A 43 16.49 -5.25 -7.36
CA LEU A 43 15.33 -5.74 -8.14
C LEU A 43 14.17 -6.18 -7.25
N ALA A 44 14.45 -6.87 -6.14
CA ALA A 44 13.43 -7.25 -5.15
C ALA A 44 12.79 -6.03 -4.48
N LEU A 45 13.58 -5.01 -4.12
CA LEU A 45 13.07 -3.75 -3.54
C LEU A 45 12.20 -2.97 -4.53
N ILE A 46 12.60 -2.86 -5.80
CA ILE A 46 11.80 -2.20 -6.85
C ILE A 46 10.50 -2.97 -7.10
N SER A 47 10.55 -4.29 -7.16
CA SER A 47 9.36 -5.14 -7.31
C SER A 47 8.40 -5.01 -6.11
N LEU A 48 8.94 -4.87 -4.90
CA LEU A 48 8.15 -4.66 -3.69
C LEU A 48 7.49 -3.27 -3.69
N LEU A 49 8.26 -2.21 -3.96
CA LEU A 49 7.72 -0.83 -4.06
C LEU A 49 6.64 -0.71 -5.13
N SER A 50 6.79 -1.37 -6.28
CA SER A 50 5.81 -1.34 -7.37
C SER A 50 4.46 -1.92 -6.94
N GLY A 51 4.44 -2.88 -6.02
CA GLY A 51 3.22 -3.46 -5.46
C GLY A 51 2.48 -2.58 -4.43
N LEU A 52 3.09 -1.49 -3.95
CA LEU A 52 2.47 -0.54 -3.03
C LEU A 52 1.71 0.60 -3.75
N LEU A 53 1.81 0.69 -5.08
CA LEU A 53 1.11 1.70 -5.87
C LEU A 53 -0.36 1.32 -6.04
N THR A 54 -1.19 1.64 -5.04
CA THR A 54 -2.66 1.67 -5.20
C THR A 54 -3.00 2.71 -6.26
N SER A 55 -3.39 2.25 -7.46
CA SER A 55 -3.90 3.12 -8.50
C SER A 55 -5.22 3.75 -8.04
N SER A 56 -5.17 5.05 -7.72
CA SER A 56 -6.38 5.85 -7.50
C SER A 56 -7.05 6.07 -8.86
N GLN A 57 -7.77 5.06 -9.34
CA GLN A 57 -8.52 5.18 -10.57
C GLN A 57 -9.60 6.25 -10.39
N ALA A 58 -9.60 7.28 -11.23
CA ALA A 58 -10.72 8.21 -11.31
C ALA A 58 -11.97 7.45 -11.80
N LYS A 59 -13.14 7.72 -11.21
CA LYS A 59 -14.40 7.10 -11.65
C LYS A 59 -15.45 8.17 -11.93
N VAL A 60 -16.03 8.13 -13.13
CA VAL A 60 -17.31 8.78 -13.42
C VAL A 60 -18.39 7.72 -13.27
N PHE A 61 -19.34 7.93 -12.38
CA PHE A 61 -20.47 7.01 -12.21
C PHE A 61 -21.57 7.26 -13.24
N SER A 62 -22.28 6.21 -13.64
CA SER A 62 -23.59 6.40 -14.29
C SER A 62 -24.66 6.75 -13.24
N ARG A 63 -25.72 7.48 -13.63
CA ARG A 63 -26.78 7.94 -12.71
C ARG A 63 -27.36 6.82 -11.84
N CYS A 64 -27.67 5.67 -12.44
CA CYS A 64 -28.31 4.54 -11.73
C CYS A 64 -27.30 3.72 -10.90
N GLU A 65 -26.02 3.69 -11.31
CA GLU A 65 -24.95 3.08 -10.53
C GLU A 65 -24.68 3.90 -9.26
N LEU A 66 -24.59 5.23 -9.40
CA LEU A 66 -24.43 6.12 -8.26
C LEU A 66 -25.62 6.01 -7.30
N ALA A 67 -26.86 6.06 -7.81
CA ALA A 67 -28.06 5.91 -6.98
C ALA A 67 -28.03 4.62 -6.15
N LYS A 68 -27.63 3.48 -6.75
CA LYS A 68 -27.47 2.21 -6.02
C LYS A 68 -26.43 2.31 -4.90
N GLU A 69 -25.28 2.92 -5.17
CA GLU A 69 -24.20 3.04 -4.20
C GLU A 69 -24.53 4.02 -3.05
N LEU A 70 -25.12 5.18 -3.35
CA LEU A 70 -25.57 6.14 -2.33
C LEU A 70 -26.69 5.55 -1.44
N ASN A 71 -27.59 4.76 -2.02
CA ASN A 71 -28.60 4.01 -1.25
C ASN A 71 -27.94 2.94 -0.35
N ARG A 72 -26.97 2.18 -0.88
CA ARG A 72 -26.20 1.16 -0.12
C ARG A 72 -25.40 1.77 1.03
N LEU A 73 -24.93 3.00 0.88
CA LEU A 73 -24.22 3.77 1.90
C LEU A 73 -25.15 4.59 2.83
N GLY A 74 -26.47 4.39 2.72
CA GLY A 74 -27.44 4.88 3.71
C GLY A 74 -27.84 6.35 3.57
N LEU A 75 -27.70 6.97 2.38
CA LEU A 75 -28.18 8.34 2.17
C LEU A 75 -29.69 8.45 1.90
N ASN A 76 -30.34 7.39 1.42
CA ASN A 76 -31.78 7.44 1.13
C ASN A 76 -32.60 7.63 2.42
N GLY A 77 -33.30 8.75 2.54
CA GLY A 77 -34.01 9.18 3.76
C GLY A 77 -33.11 9.83 4.82
N PHE A 78 -31.80 9.94 4.61
CA PHE A 78 -30.90 10.57 5.58
C PHE A 78 -31.28 12.05 5.74
N ARG A 79 -31.55 12.45 6.99
CA ARG A 79 -32.03 13.81 7.33
C ARG A 79 -33.32 14.24 6.60
N GLY A 80 -34.10 13.28 6.07
CA GLY A 80 -35.33 13.54 5.33
C GLY A 80 -35.13 13.80 3.83
N TYR A 81 -33.92 13.67 3.30
CA TYR A 81 -33.63 13.82 1.88
C TYR A 81 -33.76 12.50 1.13
N GLU A 82 -34.43 12.52 -0.02
CA GLU A 82 -34.62 11.34 -0.87
C GLU A 82 -33.35 11.03 -1.66
N LEU A 83 -33.23 9.78 -2.13
CA LEU A 83 -32.12 9.37 -3.00
C LEU A 83 -31.95 10.28 -4.24
N ALA A 84 -33.04 10.85 -4.75
CA ALA A 84 -33.03 11.77 -5.88
C ALA A 84 -32.27 13.08 -5.58
N ASP A 85 -32.37 13.62 -4.36
CA ASP A 85 -31.69 14.86 -3.96
C ASP A 85 -30.17 14.70 -4.03
N TRP A 86 -29.66 13.59 -3.49
CA TRP A 86 -28.22 13.29 -3.48
C TRP A 86 -27.66 13.03 -4.89
N VAL A 87 -28.44 12.36 -5.75
CA VAL A 87 -28.08 12.15 -7.15
C VAL A 87 -28.12 13.47 -7.92
N CYS A 88 -29.09 14.35 -7.65
CA CYS A 88 -29.15 15.69 -8.24
C CYS A 88 -27.92 16.52 -7.84
N LEU A 89 -27.58 16.56 -6.55
CA LEU A 89 -26.41 17.28 -6.04
C LEU A 89 -25.11 16.78 -6.68
N ALA A 90 -24.88 15.46 -6.71
CA ALA A 90 -23.67 14.87 -7.30
C ALA A 90 -23.54 15.16 -8.82
N TYR A 91 -24.67 15.33 -9.52
CA TYR A 91 -24.66 15.72 -10.93
C TYR A 91 -24.19 17.17 -11.10
N PHE A 92 -24.81 18.12 -10.38
CA PHE A 92 -24.51 19.54 -10.52
C PHE A 92 -23.16 19.95 -9.91
N THR A 93 -22.66 19.23 -8.91
CA THR A 93 -21.35 19.52 -8.32
C THR A 93 -20.18 18.95 -9.12
N SER A 94 -20.27 17.73 -9.66
CA SER A 94 -19.10 17.05 -10.28
C SER A 94 -19.36 16.32 -11.59
N GLY A 95 -20.61 16.32 -12.10
CA GLY A 95 -20.98 15.46 -13.23
C GLY A 95 -20.78 13.96 -12.93
N PHE A 96 -20.95 13.56 -11.66
CA PHE A 96 -20.67 12.22 -11.14
C PHE A 96 -19.19 11.77 -11.13
N ASN A 97 -18.23 12.69 -11.31
CA ASN A 97 -16.80 12.40 -11.31
C ASN A 97 -16.21 12.40 -9.89
N THR A 98 -15.74 11.25 -9.39
CA THR A 98 -15.09 11.16 -8.08
C THR A 98 -13.77 11.91 -8.01
N ALA A 99 -13.09 12.13 -9.13
CA ALA A 99 -11.81 12.84 -9.18
C ALA A 99 -11.95 14.32 -9.59
N ALA A 100 -13.17 14.88 -9.55
CA ALA A 100 -13.37 16.30 -9.80
C ALA A 100 -12.66 17.15 -8.73
N VAL A 101 -11.85 18.11 -9.17
CA VAL A 101 -11.22 19.11 -8.32
C VAL A 101 -11.42 20.47 -8.97
N ASP A 102 -11.91 21.42 -8.19
CA ASP A 102 -12.04 22.82 -8.56
C ASP A 102 -11.27 23.71 -7.57
N HIS A 103 -10.86 24.89 -8.02
CA HIS A 103 -9.90 25.77 -7.33
C HIS A 103 -10.51 27.15 -7.08
N GLU A 104 -10.70 27.47 -5.81
CA GLU A 104 -11.25 28.76 -5.37
C GLU A 104 -10.18 29.87 -5.36
N ALA A 105 -10.62 31.12 -5.50
CA ALA A 105 -9.74 32.28 -5.52
C ALA A 105 -8.96 32.52 -4.22
N ASP A 106 -9.37 31.92 -3.10
CA ASP A 106 -8.63 31.96 -1.82
C ASP A 106 -7.57 30.85 -1.70
N GLY A 107 -7.40 30.01 -2.73
CA GLY A 107 -6.50 28.86 -2.72
C GLY A 107 -7.08 27.61 -2.04
N SER A 108 -8.34 27.62 -1.59
CA SER A 108 -9.03 26.39 -1.18
C SER A 108 -9.43 25.55 -2.41
N THR A 109 -9.62 24.26 -2.22
CA THR A 109 -10.06 23.34 -3.28
C THR A 109 -11.42 22.75 -2.94
N ASN A 110 -12.26 22.57 -3.96
CA ASN A 110 -13.50 21.81 -3.91
C ASN A 110 -13.22 20.39 -4.42
N ASN A 111 -13.50 19.36 -3.61
CA ASN A 111 -12.94 18.02 -3.83
C ASN A 111 -14.01 16.93 -3.99
N GLY A 112 -13.85 16.14 -5.05
CA GLY A 112 -14.54 14.88 -5.31
C GLY A 112 -16.00 15.00 -5.71
N LEU A 113 -16.72 13.89 -5.57
CA LEU A 113 -18.09 13.71 -6.07
C LEU A 113 -19.08 14.81 -5.63
N PHE A 114 -18.92 15.33 -4.41
CA PHE A 114 -19.76 16.38 -3.82
C PHE A 114 -19.00 17.70 -3.58
N GLN A 115 -17.88 17.93 -4.27
CA GLN A 115 -17.13 19.19 -4.24
C GLN A 115 -16.89 19.75 -2.82
N ILE A 116 -16.40 18.90 -1.92
CA ILE A 116 -16.24 19.22 -0.50
C ILE A 116 -15.03 20.14 -0.33
N ASN A 117 -15.27 21.35 0.19
CA ASN A 117 -14.27 22.41 0.26
C ASN A 117 -13.21 22.22 1.38
N SER A 118 -11.93 22.41 1.02
CA SER A 118 -10.74 22.22 1.88
C SER A 118 -10.52 23.32 2.93
N ARG A 119 -11.16 24.49 2.82
CA ARG A 119 -11.09 25.55 3.84
C ARG A 119 -11.62 25.06 5.18
N LYS A 120 -12.59 24.13 5.15
CA LYS A 120 -13.36 23.72 6.33
C LYS A 120 -13.39 22.21 6.60
N TRP A 121 -13.56 21.37 5.59
CA TRP A 121 -14.03 19.99 5.83
C TRP A 121 -12.92 18.94 5.79
N CYS A 122 -12.06 18.96 4.78
CA CYS A 122 -10.88 18.11 4.67
C CYS A 122 -9.61 18.97 4.74
N ARG A 123 -8.44 18.36 4.98
CA ARG A 123 -7.15 19.07 4.87
C ARG A 123 -6.40 18.71 3.59
N ASN A 124 -5.72 19.70 3.02
CA ASN A 124 -4.62 19.48 2.09
C ASN A 124 -3.31 19.29 2.89
N LEU A 125 -2.16 19.25 2.21
CA LEU A 125 -0.84 19.23 2.87
C LEU A 125 -0.47 20.59 3.52
N ALA A 126 -1.22 21.65 3.21
CA ALA A 126 -1.09 22.96 3.85
C ALA A 126 -1.65 22.95 5.29
N PRO A 127 -1.03 23.66 6.24
CA PRO A 127 -1.36 23.53 7.67
C PRO A 127 -2.71 24.13 8.08
N ASP A 128 -3.20 25.16 7.37
CA ASP A 128 -4.28 26.02 7.86
C ASP A 128 -5.68 25.62 7.36
N SER A 129 -6.21 24.49 7.84
CA SER A 129 -7.59 24.07 7.56
C SER A 129 -8.29 23.52 8.80
N SER A 130 -9.59 23.82 8.96
CA SER A 130 -10.36 23.34 10.13
C SER A 130 -10.55 21.82 10.16
N ASN A 131 -10.41 21.15 9.01
CA ASN A 131 -10.47 19.70 8.83
C ASN A 131 -11.58 19.00 9.65
N LEU A 132 -12.81 19.50 9.56
CA LEU A 132 -13.91 19.01 10.39
C LEU A 132 -14.23 17.52 10.16
N CYS A 133 -13.98 16.97 8.98
CA CYS A 133 -14.13 15.55 8.66
C CYS A 133 -12.91 14.69 9.05
N ARG A 134 -11.80 15.31 9.52
CA ARG A 134 -10.57 14.64 10.00
C ARG A 134 -9.92 13.70 8.97
N MET A 135 -9.87 14.12 7.71
CA MET A 135 -9.36 13.35 6.57
C MET A 135 -8.59 14.25 5.60
N TYR A 136 -7.77 13.66 4.74
CA TYR A 136 -7.14 14.41 3.65
C TYR A 136 -8.15 14.59 2.51
N CYS A 137 -8.05 15.70 1.77
CA CYS A 137 -8.92 15.91 0.62
C CYS A 137 -8.70 14.88 -0.51
N SER A 138 -7.52 14.26 -0.57
CA SER A 138 -7.23 13.10 -1.42
C SER A 138 -8.13 11.89 -1.13
N ASP A 139 -8.58 11.73 0.12
CA ASP A 139 -9.42 10.61 0.56
C ASP A 139 -10.85 10.71 -0.01
N LEU A 140 -11.18 11.85 -0.62
CA LEU A 140 -12.46 12.14 -1.29
C LEU A 140 -12.39 11.94 -2.81
N LEU A 141 -11.19 11.76 -3.38
CA LEU A 141 -10.96 11.66 -4.83
C LEU A 141 -11.00 10.22 -5.37
N ILE A 142 -11.16 9.24 -4.48
CA ILE A 142 -11.15 7.80 -4.78
C ILE A 142 -12.57 7.27 -5.12
N PRO A 143 -12.69 6.13 -5.84
CA PRO A 143 -13.98 5.53 -6.17
C PRO A 143 -14.78 4.97 -4.98
N ASP A 144 -14.11 4.61 -3.88
CA ASP A 144 -14.78 4.11 -2.67
C ASP A 144 -15.38 5.29 -1.90
N LEU A 145 -16.68 5.51 -2.06
CA LEU A 145 -17.38 6.68 -1.57
C LEU A 145 -17.52 6.72 -0.03
N LYS A 146 -17.10 5.70 0.74
CA LYS A 146 -17.30 5.65 2.21
C LYS A 146 -16.85 6.94 2.94
N ASN A 147 -15.61 7.39 2.70
CA ASN A 147 -15.07 8.59 3.34
C ASN A 147 -15.87 9.84 2.93
N THR A 148 -16.19 9.94 1.65
CA THR A 148 -17.04 10.99 1.08
C THR A 148 -18.42 11.03 1.75
N ILE A 149 -19.09 9.88 1.90
CA ILE A 149 -20.43 9.82 2.53
C ILE A 149 -20.36 10.15 4.02
N VAL A 150 -19.35 9.68 4.75
CA VAL A 150 -19.13 10.04 6.17
C VAL A 150 -18.96 11.56 6.32
N CYS A 151 -18.23 12.21 5.41
CA CYS A 151 -18.08 13.67 5.45
C CYS A 151 -19.37 14.39 5.07
N VAL A 152 -20.08 13.96 4.01
CA VAL A 152 -21.39 14.49 3.60
C VAL A 152 -22.43 14.40 4.72
N MET A 153 -22.56 13.24 5.38
CA MET A 153 -23.45 13.06 6.52
C MET A 153 -23.15 14.02 7.68
N LYS A 154 -21.87 14.39 7.86
CA LYS A 154 -21.44 15.39 8.84
C LYS A 154 -21.78 16.82 8.42
N ILE A 155 -21.63 17.16 7.13
CA ILE A 155 -22.01 18.46 6.57
C ILE A 155 -23.51 18.70 6.71
N VAL A 156 -24.32 17.77 6.19
CA VAL A 156 -25.79 17.83 6.21
C VAL A 156 -26.37 17.68 7.62
N SER A 157 -25.56 17.21 8.58
CA SER A 157 -25.94 17.24 9.99
C SER A 157 -25.90 18.63 10.64
N GLY A 158 -25.32 19.63 9.97
CA GLY A 158 -25.38 21.04 10.35
C GLY A 158 -26.74 21.69 10.05
N PRO A 159 -26.97 22.93 10.55
CA PRO A 159 -28.27 23.60 10.47
C PRO A 159 -28.73 23.97 9.05
N LYS A 160 -27.83 23.93 8.05
CA LYS A 160 -28.16 24.21 6.65
C LYS A 160 -28.69 23.00 5.87
N GLY A 161 -28.54 21.77 6.38
CA GLY A 161 -28.89 20.56 5.63
C GLY A 161 -28.16 20.49 4.28
N LEU A 162 -28.90 20.15 3.22
CA LEU A 162 -28.39 20.20 1.83
C LEU A 162 -28.13 21.62 1.31
N GLY A 163 -28.77 22.66 1.86
CA GLY A 163 -28.49 24.07 1.52
C GLY A 163 -27.15 24.61 2.06
N TYR A 164 -26.22 23.71 2.34
CA TYR A 164 -24.80 24.02 2.50
C TYR A 164 -24.11 24.22 1.13
N TRP A 165 -24.55 23.44 0.14
CA TRP A 165 -24.22 23.60 -1.28
C TRP A 165 -25.15 24.64 -1.92
#